data_AF-A0A933DKY8-F1
#
_entry.id   AF-A0A933DKY8-F1
#
_cell.length_a   1.000
_cell.length_b   1.000
_cell.length_c   1.000
_cell.angle_alpha   90.00
_cell.angle_beta   90.00
_cell.angle_gamma   90.00
#
_symmetry.space_group_name_H-M   'P 1'
#
loop_
_entity.id
_entity.type
_entity.pdbx_description
1 polymer ?
#
loop_
_entity_poly.entity_id
_entity_poly.type
_entity_poly.pdbx_seq_one_letter_code
_entity_poly.pdbx_strand_id
1 'polypeptide(L)'
;MVQRKILPRALNVLVFFYFVFLLSPAIKGELGGTFASRALPKEYTDLKDFIHTKPEFFRTLWVPKQQKFNFYSYAHPAISADTLLGATSSAQLLSLLADQSSREVLGALGVRYVIIPNDPYGDIFVEDHKYSDHERERFLKVVDGIPWLARNGTFPTIAVYETHTWNDRFSLVDPTGTNSSRYTMIKPSHYQLSVTVASPTILVFAENYSPYWQAKIGNNLISSQKYQYGLNSFALSKIGTYNVDVTFSQEMVYTYARYISLAVIVSVVGMIVWKKPYEP
;
A
#
# COMPACT_ATOMS: atom_id res chain seq x y z
N MET A 1 -53.08 39.48 8.24
CA MET A 1 -51.62 39.39 8.49
C MET A 1 -51.10 37.99 8.83
N VAL A 2 -51.94 37.00 9.17
CA VAL A 2 -51.51 35.66 9.61
C VAL A 2 -51.18 34.69 8.46
N GLN A 3 -51.85 34.79 7.31
CA GLN A 3 -51.62 33.88 6.17
C GLN A 3 -50.23 34.00 5.50
N ARG A 4 -49.54 35.14 5.63
CA ARG A 4 -48.27 35.40 4.92
C ARG A 4 -47.06 34.66 5.52
N LYS A 5 -47.17 34.15 6.76
CA LYS A 5 -46.12 33.36 7.44
C LYS A 5 -46.33 31.84 7.41
N ILE A 6 -47.52 31.37 7.01
CA ILE A 6 -47.85 29.94 6.97
C ILE A 6 -47.32 29.30 5.68
N LEU A 7 -47.44 30.01 4.54
CA LEU A 7 -46.98 29.55 3.24
C LEU A 7 -45.46 29.20 3.19
N PRO A 8 -44.52 30.03 3.70
CA PRO A 8 -43.11 29.66 3.69
C PRO A 8 -42.78 28.48 4.62
N ARG A 9 -43.52 28.31 5.72
CA ARG A 9 -43.35 27.16 6.62
C ARG A 9 -43.84 25.86 5.97
N ALA A 10 -44.99 25.91 5.30
CA ALA A 10 -45.52 24.78 4.55
C ALA A 10 -44.58 24.37 3.39
N LEU A 11 -44.01 25.35 2.68
CA LEU A 11 -43.02 25.10 1.65
C LEU A 11 -41.77 24.42 2.21
N ASN A 12 -41.22 24.89 3.34
CA ASN A 12 -40.05 24.27 3.96
C ASN A 12 -40.31 22.83 4.40
N VAL A 13 -41.51 22.55 4.94
CA VAL A 13 -41.91 21.19 5.33
C VAL A 13 -42.03 20.28 4.09
N LEU A 14 -42.65 20.78 3.01
CA LEU A 14 -42.76 20.02 1.75
C LEU A 14 -41.39 19.74 1.14
N VAL A 15 -40.49 20.73 1.13
CA VAL A 15 -39.10 20.58 0.65
C VAL A 15 -38.35 19.57 1.51
N PHE A 16 -38.50 19.61 2.84
CA PHE A 16 -37.90 18.62 3.74
C PHE A 16 -38.37 17.19 3.42
N PHE A 17 -39.68 16.97 3.29
CA PHE A 17 -40.20 15.65 2.93
C PHE A 17 -39.79 15.21 1.53
N TYR A 18 -39.68 16.14 0.58
CA TYR A 18 -39.13 15.86 -0.74
C TYR A 18 -37.66 15.40 -0.66
N PHE A 19 -36.82 16.03 0.17
CA PHE A 19 -35.45 15.57 0.41
C PHE A 19 -35.40 14.18 1.07
N VAL A 20 -36.27 13.92 2.05
CA VAL A 20 -36.39 12.58 2.66
C VAL A 20 -36.80 11.53 1.62
N PHE A 21 -37.74 11.87 0.73
CA PHE A 21 -38.15 11.02 -0.37
C PHE A 21 -36.99 10.72 -1.34
N LEU A 22 -36.19 11.73 -1.70
CA LEU A 22 -34.98 11.56 -2.52
C LEU A 22 -33.93 10.68 -1.84
N LEU A 23 -33.84 10.68 -0.51
CA LEU A 23 -32.94 9.82 0.26
C LEU A 23 -33.49 8.40 0.48
N SER A 24 -34.75 8.13 0.14
CA SER A 24 -35.38 6.84 0.43
C SER A 24 -34.66 5.61 -0.18
N PRO A 25 -34.08 5.65 -1.40
CA PRO A 25 -33.30 4.52 -1.92
C PRO A 25 -32.03 4.25 -1.11
N ALA A 26 -31.42 5.29 -0.54
CA ALA A 26 -30.26 5.17 0.34
C ALA A 26 -30.62 4.50 1.67
N ILE A 27 -31.74 4.90 2.27
CA ILE A 27 -32.22 4.35 3.53
C ILE A 27 -32.63 2.88 3.37
N LYS A 28 -33.22 2.52 2.22
CA LYS A 28 -33.65 1.14 1.92
C LYS A 28 -32.53 0.21 1.44
N GLY A 29 -31.32 0.74 1.22
CA GLY A 29 -30.20 -0.04 0.67
C GLY A 29 -30.39 -0.44 -0.80
N GLU A 30 -31.26 0.26 -1.52
CA GLU A 30 -31.57 0.04 -2.94
C GLU A 30 -30.62 0.82 -3.87
N LEU A 31 -29.58 1.43 -3.33
CA LEU A 31 -28.59 2.14 -4.14
C LEU A 31 -27.87 1.16 -5.06
N GLY A 32 -27.87 1.46 -6.36
CA GLY A 32 -27.14 0.70 -7.37
C GLY A 32 -25.75 1.26 -7.67
N GLY A 33 -25.07 0.63 -8.63
CA GLY A 33 -23.79 1.12 -9.17
C GLY A 33 -22.70 1.23 -8.10
N THR A 34 -22.07 2.40 -8.01
CA THR A 34 -20.97 2.69 -7.07
C THR A 34 -21.39 2.65 -5.60
N PHE A 35 -22.68 2.88 -5.32
CA PHE A 35 -23.22 2.93 -3.96
C PHE A 35 -23.88 1.60 -3.54
N ALA A 36 -23.85 0.59 -4.41
CA ALA A 36 -24.34 -0.74 -4.07
C ALA A 36 -23.51 -1.35 -2.94
N SER A 37 -24.19 -1.83 -1.91
CA SER A 37 -23.57 -2.62 -0.86
C SER A 37 -23.04 -3.93 -1.47
N ARG A 38 -21.75 -4.20 -1.26
CA ARG A 38 -21.07 -5.40 -1.75
C ARG A 38 -20.54 -6.19 -0.56
N ALA A 39 -20.88 -7.48 -0.51
CA ALA A 39 -20.37 -8.37 0.51
C ALA A 39 -18.88 -8.68 0.24
N LEU A 40 -18.04 -8.57 1.27
CA LEU A 40 -16.66 -9.03 1.20
C LEU A 40 -16.65 -10.57 1.07
N PRO A 41 -16.09 -11.14 -0.02
CA PRO A 41 -16.03 -12.59 -0.14
C PRO A 41 -15.11 -13.19 0.94
N LYS A 42 -15.54 -14.29 1.55
CA LYS A 42 -14.84 -14.94 2.67
C LYS A 42 -13.37 -15.24 2.36
N GLU A 43 -13.08 -15.70 1.15
CA GLU A 43 -11.73 -16.08 0.73
C GLU A 43 -10.71 -14.93 0.81
N TYR A 44 -11.14 -13.67 0.61
CA TYR A 44 -10.27 -12.51 0.82
C TYR A 44 -9.96 -12.28 2.31
N THR A 45 -10.89 -12.64 3.20
CA THR A 45 -10.65 -12.60 4.65
C THR A 45 -9.68 -13.70 5.05
N ASP A 46 -9.86 -14.92 4.52
CA ASP A 46 -8.96 -16.05 4.75
C ASP A 46 -7.53 -15.73 4.24
N LEU A 47 -7.41 -15.11 3.06
CA LEU A 47 -6.13 -14.65 2.50
C LEU A 47 -5.48 -13.56 3.37
N LYS A 48 -6.27 -12.60 3.86
CA LYS A 48 -5.83 -11.56 4.78
C LYS A 48 -5.26 -12.17 6.06
N ASP A 49 -5.95 -13.14 6.66
CA ASP A 49 -5.48 -13.82 7.87
C ASP A 49 -4.22 -14.66 7.60
N PHE A 50 -4.13 -15.33 6.45
CA PHE A 50 -2.92 -16.05 6.02
C PHE A 50 -1.69 -15.13 5.87
N ILE A 51 -1.87 -13.93 5.31
CA ILE A 51 -0.78 -12.96 5.14
C ILE A 51 -0.42 -12.34 6.50
N HIS A 52 -1.42 -11.90 7.28
CA HIS A 52 -1.22 -11.15 8.52
C HIS A 52 -0.53 -11.95 9.62
N THR A 53 -0.76 -13.27 9.68
CA THR A 53 -0.17 -14.16 10.69
C THR A 53 1.34 -14.36 10.53
N LYS A 54 1.92 -13.98 9.38
CA LYS A 54 3.35 -14.12 9.11
C LYS A 54 4.14 -12.96 9.73
N PRO A 55 5.17 -13.23 10.54
CA PRO A 55 5.95 -12.18 11.21
C PRO A 55 6.99 -11.52 10.29
N GLU A 56 7.44 -12.21 9.24
CA GLU A 56 8.48 -11.70 8.35
C GLU A 56 7.92 -10.63 7.41
N PHE A 57 8.76 -9.67 7.01
CA PHE A 57 8.37 -8.74 5.96
C PHE A 57 8.36 -9.42 4.60
N PHE A 58 7.32 -9.15 3.83
CA PHE A 58 7.30 -9.40 2.40
C PHE A 58 6.23 -8.54 1.73
N ARG A 59 6.21 -8.54 0.40
CA ARG A 59 5.20 -7.90 -0.41
C ARG A 59 4.37 -8.93 -1.16
N THR A 60 3.13 -8.55 -1.47
CA THR A 60 2.26 -9.31 -2.37
C THR A 60 2.08 -8.56 -3.67
N LEU A 61 2.42 -9.19 -4.79
CA LEU A 61 2.20 -8.67 -6.13
C LEU A 61 0.84 -9.15 -6.63
N TRP A 62 -0.05 -8.22 -6.95
CA TRP A 62 -1.37 -8.51 -7.51
C TRP A 62 -1.33 -8.38 -9.03
N VAL A 63 -1.71 -9.44 -9.72
CA VAL A 63 -1.66 -9.55 -11.18
C VAL A 63 -3.09 -9.63 -11.74
N PRO A 64 -3.46 -8.78 -12.72
CA PRO A 64 -2.66 -7.70 -13.29
C PRO A 64 -2.52 -6.48 -12.37
N LYS A 65 -3.52 -6.24 -11.53
CA LYS A 65 -3.57 -5.10 -10.59
C LYS A 65 -4.23 -5.50 -9.29
N GLN A 66 -4.06 -4.66 -8.26
CA GLN A 66 -4.72 -4.81 -6.98
C GLN A 66 -6.25 -4.89 -7.10
N GLN A 67 -6.85 -5.80 -6.34
CA GLN A 67 -8.28 -5.81 -6.12
C GLN A 67 -8.68 -4.92 -4.94
N LYS A 68 -9.90 -4.38 -4.98
CA LYS A 68 -10.59 -3.60 -3.94
C LYS A 68 -10.62 -4.29 -2.57
N PHE A 69 -10.58 -5.62 -2.54
CA PHE A 69 -10.57 -6.44 -1.33
C PHE A 69 -9.17 -6.95 -0.96
N ASN A 70 -8.11 -6.36 -1.52
CA ASN A 70 -6.76 -6.74 -1.13
C ASN A 70 -6.51 -6.47 0.36
N PHE A 71 -5.45 -7.10 0.87
CA PHE A 71 -4.92 -6.78 2.18
C PHE A 71 -3.66 -5.93 2.02
N TYR A 72 -3.52 -4.92 2.87
CA TYR A 72 -2.34 -4.07 2.96
C TYR A 72 -1.97 -3.87 4.42
N SER A 73 -0.68 -3.98 4.73
CA SER A 73 -0.10 -3.49 5.98
C SER A 73 1.33 -3.03 5.76
N TYR A 74 1.92 -2.34 6.74
CA TYR A 74 3.35 -1.97 6.66
C TYR A 74 4.27 -3.19 6.67
N ALA A 75 3.88 -4.30 7.30
CA ALA A 75 4.63 -5.55 7.24
C ALA A 75 4.44 -6.26 5.89
N HIS A 76 3.22 -6.16 5.32
CA HIS A 76 2.82 -6.86 4.10
C HIS A 76 2.21 -5.92 3.05
N PRO A 77 3.02 -5.08 2.37
CA PRO A 77 2.50 -4.19 1.34
C PRO A 77 2.01 -4.95 0.12
N ALA A 78 0.86 -4.54 -0.42
CA ALA A 78 0.37 -4.99 -1.71
C ALA A 78 0.82 -4.04 -2.83
N ILE A 79 1.12 -4.57 -4.01
CA ILE A 79 1.55 -3.82 -5.21
C ILE A 79 0.82 -4.35 -6.44
N SER A 80 0.42 -3.46 -7.36
CA SER A 80 -0.11 -3.85 -8.68
C SER A 80 1.01 -4.13 -9.69
N ALA A 81 0.91 -5.25 -10.41
CA ALA A 81 1.94 -5.65 -11.36
C ALA A 81 2.02 -4.76 -12.60
N ASP A 82 0.88 -4.30 -13.12
CA ASP A 82 0.81 -3.38 -14.26
C ASP A 82 1.64 -2.10 -14.05
N THR A 83 1.52 -1.50 -12.88
CA THR A 83 2.15 -0.24 -12.48
C THR A 83 3.61 -0.47 -12.17
N LEU A 84 3.94 -1.57 -11.47
CA LEU A 84 5.31 -1.89 -11.09
C LEU A 84 6.18 -2.22 -12.31
N LEU A 85 5.66 -3.01 -13.24
CA LEU A 85 6.39 -3.47 -14.42
C LEU A 85 6.22 -2.52 -15.61
N GLY A 86 5.42 -1.46 -15.48
CA GLY A 86 5.17 -0.48 -16.54
C GLY A 86 4.46 -1.07 -17.76
N ALA A 87 3.62 -2.08 -17.55
CA ALA A 87 2.91 -2.75 -18.63
C ALA A 87 1.66 -1.96 -19.03
N THR A 88 1.49 -1.75 -20.34
CA THR A 88 0.32 -1.05 -20.91
C THR A 88 -0.73 -2.01 -21.46
N SER A 89 -0.43 -3.31 -21.50
CA SER A 89 -1.34 -4.36 -21.96
C SER A 89 -1.11 -5.67 -21.21
N SER A 90 -2.13 -6.54 -21.18
CA SER A 90 -2.02 -7.88 -20.57
C SER A 90 -0.93 -8.73 -21.20
N ALA A 91 -0.79 -8.68 -22.54
CA ALA A 91 0.22 -9.46 -23.24
C ALA A 91 1.65 -9.03 -22.85
N GLN A 92 1.90 -7.72 -22.76
CA GLN A 92 3.18 -7.19 -22.30
C GLN A 92 3.44 -7.55 -20.82
N LEU A 93 2.41 -7.46 -19.98
CA LEU A 93 2.54 -7.81 -18.57
C LEU A 93 2.94 -9.28 -18.39
N LEU A 94 2.28 -10.17 -19.12
CA LEU A 94 2.57 -11.61 -19.11
C LEU A 94 3.98 -11.91 -19.61
N SER A 95 4.45 -11.24 -20.68
CA SER A 95 5.82 -11.42 -21.15
C SER A 95 6.85 -10.91 -20.14
N LEU A 96 6.57 -9.79 -19.48
CA LEU A 96 7.46 -9.25 -18.44
C LEU A 96 7.50 -10.18 -17.23
N LEU A 97 6.35 -10.68 -16.75
CA LEU A 97 6.30 -11.63 -15.64
C LEU A 97 7.04 -12.93 -15.93
N ALA A 98 7.01 -13.44 -17.17
CA ALA A 98 7.72 -14.66 -17.53
C ALA A 98 9.24 -14.47 -17.62
N ASP A 99 9.72 -13.23 -17.72
CA ASP A 99 11.14 -12.93 -17.88
C ASP A 99 11.95 -13.14 -16.58
N GLN A 100 13.19 -13.61 -16.73
CA GLN A 100 14.08 -13.87 -15.59
C GLN A 100 14.45 -12.57 -14.85
N SER A 101 14.51 -11.41 -15.53
CA SER A 101 14.79 -10.13 -14.86
C SER A 101 13.69 -9.75 -13.87
N SER A 102 12.43 -10.09 -14.15
CA SER A 102 11.33 -9.85 -13.23
C SER A 102 11.50 -10.62 -11.92
N ARG A 103 12.04 -11.84 -11.98
CA ARG A 103 12.35 -12.60 -10.76
C ARG A 103 13.34 -11.85 -9.87
N GLU A 104 14.39 -11.26 -10.45
CA GLU A 104 15.41 -10.51 -9.71
C GLU A 104 14.84 -9.22 -9.11
N VAL A 105 14.08 -8.46 -9.91
CA VAL A 105 13.40 -7.24 -9.48
C VAL A 105 12.44 -7.53 -8.33
N LEU A 106 11.56 -8.52 -8.50
CA LEU A 106 10.56 -8.90 -7.49
C LEU A 106 11.23 -9.44 -6.21
N GLY A 107 12.30 -10.23 -6.36
CA GLY A 107 13.09 -10.71 -5.24
C GLY A 107 13.72 -9.55 -4.45
N ALA A 108 14.35 -8.59 -5.13
CA ALA A 108 14.94 -7.41 -4.51
C ALA A 108 13.91 -6.50 -3.81
N LEU A 109 12.69 -6.42 -4.35
CA LEU A 109 11.56 -5.73 -3.75
C LEU A 109 10.89 -6.53 -2.62
N GLY A 110 11.39 -7.71 -2.27
CA GLY A 110 10.83 -8.55 -1.20
C GLY A 110 9.45 -9.12 -1.52
N VAL A 111 9.12 -9.31 -2.79
CA VAL A 111 7.86 -9.93 -3.20
C VAL A 111 7.92 -11.43 -2.98
N ARG A 112 7.11 -11.91 -2.04
CA ARG A 112 7.01 -13.34 -1.71
C ARG A 112 5.83 -14.01 -2.39
N TYR A 113 4.70 -13.31 -2.55
CA TYR A 113 3.49 -13.89 -3.13
C TYR A 113 3.06 -13.12 -4.38
N VAL A 114 2.74 -13.85 -5.44
CA VAL A 114 2.05 -13.35 -6.64
C VAL A 114 0.61 -13.84 -6.58
N ILE A 115 -0.36 -12.94 -6.73
CA ILE A 115 -1.78 -13.19 -6.47
C ILE A 115 -2.59 -12.82 -7.71
N ILE A 116 -3.34 -13.79 -8.23
CA ILE A 116 -4.35 -13.58 -9.27
C ILE A 116 -5.73 -13.64 -8.60
N PRO A 117 -6.46 -12.52 -8.53
CA PRO A 117 -7.78 -12.49 -7.89
C PRO A 117 -8.82 -13.32 -8.66
N ASN A 118 -9.90 -13.68 -7.97
CA ASN A 118 -11.09 -14.28 -8.59
C ASN A 118 -12.05 -13.24 -9.20
N ASP A 119 -11.81 -11.95 -8.94
CA ASP A 119 -12.52 -10.80 -9.52
C ASP A 119 -14.07 -10.92 -9.54
N PRO A 120 -14.72 -11.07 -8.38
CA PRO A 120 -16.14 -11.41 -8.27
C PRO A 120 -17.08 -10.33 -8.84
N TYR A 121 -16.56 -9.15 -9.14
CA TYR A 121 -17.31 -8.03 -9.68
C TYR A 121 -16.82 -7.59 -11.07
N GLY A 122 -15.87 -8.30 -11.66
CA GLY A 122 -15.40 -8.06 -13.01
C GLY A 122 -14.73 -6.71 -13.25
N ASP A 123 -13.99 -6.21 -12.26
CA ASP A 123 -13.33 -4.90 -12.30
C ASP A 123 -11.90 -4.97 -12.90
N ILE A 124 -11.36 -6.18 -13.06
CA ILE A 124 -9.95 -6.43 -13.37
C ILE A 124 -9.78 -7.09 -14.73
N PHE A 125 -10.40 -8.26 -14.95
CA PHE A 125 -10.23 -9.02 -16.18
C PHE A 125 -11.30 -8.62 -17.18
N VAL A 126 -10.98 -7.61 -17.99
CA VAL A 126 -11.94 -6.95 -18.87
C VAL A 126 -11.49 -7.05 -20.31
N GLU A 127 -12.40 -7.47 -21.18
CA GLU A 127 -12.27 -7.52 -22.64
C GLU A 127 -13.44 -6.73 -23.23
N ASP A 128 -13.18 -5.76 -24.12
CA ASP A 128 -14.19 -4.86 -24.68
C ASP A 128 -15.13 -4.22 -23.64
N HIS A 129 -14.55 -3.75 -22.52
CA HIS A 129 -15.25 -3.12 -21.38
C HIS A 129 -16.21 -4.04 -20.61
N LYS A 130 -16.14 -5.36 -20.83
CA LYS A 130 -16.90 -6.36 -20.07
C LYS A 130 -15.98 -7.39 -19.43
N TYR A 131 -16.41 -7.92 -18.30
CA TYR A 131 -15.69 -9.01 -17.64
C TYR A 131 -15.51 -10.21 -18.58
N SER A 132 -14.29 -10.78 -18.58
CA SER A 132 -13.91 -11.93 -19.40
C SER A 132 -13.18 -12.96 -18.54
N ASP A 133 -13.85 -14.10 -18.28
CA ASP A 133 -13.23 -15.26 -17.63
C ASP A 133 -12.03 -15.79 -18.43
N HIS A 134 -12.12 -15.71 -19.76
CA HIS A 134 -11.05 -16.11 -20.67
C HIS A 134 -9.76 -15.32 -20.44
N GLU A 135 -9.87 -14.01 -20.18
CA GLU A 135 -8.70 -13.19 -19.88
C GLU A 135 -8.06 -13.62 -18.55
N ARG A 136 -8.86 -13.92 -17.53
CA ARG A 136 -8.35 -14.46 -16.27
C ARG A 136 -7.66 -15.82 -16.46
N GLU A 137 -8.26 -16.72 -17.24
CA GLU A 137 -7.69 -18.04 -17.56
C GLU A 137 -6.36 -17.92 -18.31
N ARG A 138 -6.22 -16.92 -19.18
CA ARG A 138 -4.95 -16.62 -19.85
C ARG A 138 -3.86 -16.26 -18.85
N PHE A 139 -4.17 -15.42 -17.86
CA PHE A 139 -3.24 -15.08 -16.79
C PHE A 139 -2.84 -16.32 -15.98
N LEU A 140 -3.82 -17.12 -15.56
CA LEU A 140 -3.57 -18.37 -14.83
C LEU A 140 -2.65 -19.30 -15.61
N LYS A 141 -2.97 -19.57 -16.87
CA LYS A 141 -2.19 -20.48 -17.72
C LYS A 141 -0.73 -20.06 -17.89
N VAL A 142 -0.48 -18.76 -18.08
CA VAL A 142 0.89 -18.27 -18.23
C VAL A 142 1.63 -18.33 -16.90
N VAL A 143 1.01 -17.87 -15.82
CA VAL A 143 1.64 -17.82 -14.49
C VAL A 143 1.89 -19.22 -13.93
N ASP A 144 1.00 -20.19 -14.19
CA ASP A 144 1.19 -21.62 -13.87
C ASP A 144 2.41 -22.22 -14.59
N GLY A 145 2.79 -21.67 -15.75
CA GLY A 145 3.95 -22.11 -16.53
C GLY A 145 5.28 -21.51 -16.10
N ILE A 146 5.30 -20.56 -15.14
CA ILE A 146 6.51 -19.85 -14.73
C ILE A 146 7.32 -20.71 -13.74
N PRO A 147 8.55 -21.14 -14.07
CA PRO A 147 9.29 -22.12 -13.26
C PRO A 147 9.69 -21.66 -11.86
N TRP A 148 9.72 -20.34 -11.61
CA TRP A 148 10.12 -19.76 -10.33
C TRP A 148 8.94 -19.42 -9.40
N LEU A 149 7.72 -19.74 -9.84
CA LEU A 149 6.48 -19.55 -9.09
C LEU A 149 5.88 -20.90 -8.71
N ALA A 150 5.72 -21.14 -7.41
CA ALA A 150 5.10 -22.35 -6.89
C ALA A 150 3.64 -22.07 -6.49
N ARG A 151 2.68 -22.76 -7.10
CA ARG A 151 1.25 -22.57 -6.80
C ARG A 151 0.92 -23.07 -5.40
N ASN A 152 0.28 -22.22 -4.61
CA ASN A 152 -0.28 -22.55 -3.30
C ASN A 152 -1.77 -22.92 -3.44
N GLY A 153 -2.09 -24.19 -3.23
CA GLY A 153 -3.45 -24.74 -3.36
C GLY A 153 -4.39 -24.46 -2.18
N THR A 154 -4.01 -23.60 -1.22
CA THR A 154 -4.84 -23.29 -0.04
C THR A 154 -6.13 -22.54 -0.40
N PHE A 155 -6.10 -21.75 -1.48
CA PHE A 155 -7.18 -20.86 -1.89
C PHE A 155 -7.88 -21.42 -3.14
N PRO A 156 -9.18 -21.77 -3.09
CA PRO A 156 -9.87 -22.41 -4.20
C PRO A 156 -10.01 -21.54 -5.45
N THR A 157 -10.30 -20.25 -5.28
CA THR A 157 -10.63 -19.35 -6.40
C THR A 157 -9.63 -18.23 -6.60
N ILE A 158 -8.94 -17.80 -5.55
CA ILE A 158 -7.81 -16.87 -5.66
C ILE A 158 -6.55 -17.70 -5.91
N ALA A 159 -5.87 -17.50 -7.04
CA ALA A 159 -4.63 -18.21 -7.27
C ALA A 159 -3.47 -17.46 -6.60
N VAL A 160 -2.79 -18.13 -5.67
CA VAL A 160 -1.64 -17.59 -4.93
C VAL A 160 -0.42 -18.40 -5.31
N TYR A 161 0.66 -17.72 -5.66
CA TYR A 161 1.93 -18.32 -6.03
C TYR A 161 3.02 -17.78 -5.11
N GLU A 162 3.90 -18.65 -4.63
CA GLU A 162 5.06 -18.28 -3.83
C GLU A 162 6.30 -18.17 -4.71
N THR A 163 7.08 -17.11 -4.50
CA THR A 163 8.37 -16.93 -5.17
C THR A 163 9.43 -17.77 -4.47
N HIS A 164 10.39 -18.31 -5.22
CA HIS A 164 11.46 -19.13 -4.63
C HIS A 164 12.42 -18.33 -3.72
N THR A 165 12.58 -17.03 -3.98
CA THR A 165 13.55 -16.17 -3.30
C THR A 165 13.01 -14.75 -3.18
N TRP A 166 13.10 -14.16 -1.99
CA TRP A 166 12.76 -12.76 -1.73
C TRP A 166 13.69 -12.18 -0.67
N ASN A 167 13.98 -10.88 -0.77
CA ASN A 167 14.76 -10.17 0.21
C ASN A 167 13.87 -9.67 1.36
N ASP A 168 14.44 -9.62 2.55
CA ASP A 168 13.84 -8.91 3.67
C ASP A 168 13.87 -7.39 3.43
N ARG A 169 13.16 -6.63 4.27
CA ARG A 169 13.06 -5.17 4.20
C ARG A 169 14.44 -4.51 4.21
N PHE A 170 15.35 -5.07 4.99
CA PHE A 170 16.75 -4.67 5.04
C PHE A 170 17.63 -5.86 4.69
N SER A 171 18.60 -5.65 3.80
CA SER A 171 19.56 -6.66 3.41
C SER A 171 20.95 -6.04 3.29
N LEU A 172 21.98 -6.84 3.60
CA LEU A 172 23.38 -6.44 3.43
C LEU A 172 23.88 -7.06 2.12
N VAL A 173 24.60 -6.27 1.32
CA VAL A 173 25.27 -6.76 0.12
C VAL A 173 26.50 -7.56 0.58
N ASP A 174 26.31 -8.87 0.75
CA ASP A 174 27.32 -9.74 1.30
C ASP A 174 27.57 -10.97 0.43
N PRO A 175 28.63 -10.95 -0.40
CA PRO A 175 29.04 -12.10 -1.19
C PRO A 175 29.52 -13.29 -0.35
N THR A 176 29.88 -13.08 0.93
CA THR A 176 30.53 -14.07 1.79
C THR A 176 29.58 -14.76 2.77
N GLY A 177 28.38 -14.20 2.98
CA GLY A 177 27.38 -14.70 3.92
C GLY A 177 27.74 -14.57 5.41
N THR A 178 28.74 -13.73 5.74
CA THR A 178 29.22 -13.50 7.12
C THR A 178 28.50 -12.35 7.84
N ASN A 179 27.87 -11.46 7.09
CA ASN A 179 27.15 -10.31 7.58
C ASN A 179 25.72 -10.68 7.96
N SER A 180 25.20 -10.04 9.00
CA SER A 180 23.80 -10.23 9.41
C SER A 180 23.17 -8.93 9.87
N SER A 181 21.85 -8.85 9.73
CA SER A 181 21.07 -7.71 10.18
C SER A 181 19.75 -8.17 10.79
N ARG A 182 19.34 -7.49 11.85
CA ARG A 182 18.00 -7.60 12.44
C ARG A 182 17.44 -6.21 12.63
N TYR A 183 16.13 -6.05 12.52
CA TYR A 183 15.51 -4.75 12.65
C TYR A 183 14.21 -4.81 13.46
N THR A 184 13.83 -3.65 13.98
CA THR A 184 12.52 -3.40 14.57
C THR A 184 11.95 -2.14 13.96
N MET A 185 10.72 -2.20 13.46
CA MET A 185 10.00 -1.03 12.99
C MET A 185 9.39 -0.33 14.20
N ILE A 186 9.91 0.85 14.55
CA ILE A 186 9.33 1.70 15.61
C ILE A 186 8.08 2.39 15.07
N LYS A 187 8.16 2.87 13.82
CA LYS A 187 7.07 3.43 13.01
C LYS A 187 7.47 3.37 11.53
N PRO A 188 6.55 3.60 10.57
CA PRO A 188 6.86 3.48 9.15
C PRO A 188 8.02 4.35 8.66
N SER A 189 8.30 5.47 9.36
CA SER A 189 9.37 6.42 9.10
C SER A 189 10.62 6.24 9.98
N HIS A 190 10.67 5.24 10.86
CA HIS A 190 11.78 5.02 11.80
C HIS A 190 11.98 3.53 12.11
N TYR A 191 13.16 3.04 11.78
CA TYR A 191 13.60 1.67 12.02
C TYR A 191 14.86 1.68 12.86
N GLN A 192 14.96 0.72 13.77
CA GLN A 192 16.16 0.47 14.54
C GLN A 192 16.73 -0.88 14.11
N LEU A 193 18.00 -0.91 13.73
CA LEU A 193 18.68 -2.09 13.25
C LEU A 193 19.87 -2.43 14.16
N SER A 194 20.13 -3.72 14.30
CA SER A 194 21.40 -4.25 14.79
C SER A 194 22.07 -4.99 13.64
N VAL A 195 23.24 -4.52 13.22
CA VAL A 195 24.00 -5.10 12.11
C VAL A 195 25.33 -5.66 12.62
N THR A 196 25.78 -6.76 12.01
CA THR A 196 27.13 -7.30 12.17
C THR A 196 27.78 -7.33 10.80
N VAL A 197 28.89 -6.60 10.67
CA VAL A 197 29.57 -6.35 9.39
C VAL A 197 31.04 -6.77 9.50
N ALA A 198 31.50 -7.70 8.65
CA ALA A 198 32.88 -8.18 8.63
C ALA A 198 33.81 -7.33 7.75
N SER A 199 33.27 -6.68 6.71
CA SER A 199 33.98 -5.78 5.80
C SER A 199 33.03 -4.68 5.30
N PRO A 200 33.54 -3.51 4.84
CA PRO A 200 32.68 -2.44 4.34
C PRO A 200 31.67 -2.93 3.30
N THR A 201 30.40 -2.60 3.51
CA THR A 201 29.27 -3.14 2.74
C THR A 201 28.19 -2.08 2.51
N ILE A 202 27.12 -2.46 1.80
CA ILE A 202 25.95 -1.64 1.54
C ILE A 202 24.76 -2.27 2.26
N LEU A 203 24.09 -1.47 3.08
CA LEU A 203 22.77 -1.78 3.60
C LEU A 203 21.72 -1.32 2.60
N VAL A 204 21.02 -2.26 1.99
CA VAL A 204 19.89 -2.01 1.10
C VAL A 204 18.62 -1.96 1.92
N PHE A 205 17.82 -0.93 1.68
CA PHE A 205 16.50 -0.77 2.26
C PHE A 205 15.46 -0.87 1.14
N ALA A 206 14.65 -1.93 1.19
CA ALA A 206 13.67 -2.27 0.18
C ALA A 206 12.43 -1.35 0.26
N GLU A 207 12.63 -0.05 0.15
CA GLU A 207 11.61 0.98 -0.04
C GLU A 207 11.98 1.84 -1.25
N ASN A 208 11.00 2.50 -1.86
CA ASN A 208 11.23 3.42 -2.96
C ASN A 208 12.23 4.51 -2.56
N TYR A 209 13.23 4.73 -3.41
CA TYR A 209 14.31 5.68 -3.17
C TYR A 209 13.77 7.07 -2.84
N SER A 210 14.30 7.65 -1.76
CA SER A 210 14.11 9.05 -1.43
C SER A 210 15.39 9.59 -0.79
N PRO A 211 15.86 10.79 -1.18
CA PRO A 211 17.03 11.41 -0.56
C PRO A 211 16.80 11.80 0.91
N TYR A 212 15.55 11.74 1.39
CA TYR A 212 15.19 12.10 2.75
C TYR A 212 15.33 10.93 3.75
N TRP A 213 15.56 9.71 3.27
CA TRP A 213 15.96 8.59 4.11
C TRP A 213 17.41 8.73 4.55
N GLN A 214 17.67 8.51 5.83
CA GLN A 214 18.98 8.65 6.43
C GLN A 214 19.23 7.53 7.44
N ALA A 215 20.46 7.03 7.48
CA ALA A 215 20.94 6.09 8.49
C ALA A 215 21.88 6.80 9.46
N LYS A 216 21.67 6.63 10.77
CA LYS A 216 22.49 7.19 11.83
C LYS A 216 23.27 6.09 12.52
N ILE A 217 24.59 6.29 12.64
CA ILE A 217 25.53 5.37 13.31
C ILE A 217 26.34 6.20 14.31
N GLY A 218 25.98 6.14 15.60
CA GLY A 218 26.53 7.04 16.60
C GLY A 218 26.19 8.50 16.26
N ASN A 219 27.21 9.33 16.00
CA ASN A 219 27.03 10.74 15.59
C ASN A 219 27.07 10.94 14.08
N ASN A 220 27.37 9.90 13.30
CA ASN A 220 27.49 10.01 11.85
C ASN A 220 26.13 9.78 11.19
N LEU A 221 25.77 10.67 10.26
CA LEU A 221 24.56 10.59 9.47
C LEU A 221 24.92 10.28 8.02
N ILE A 222 24.28 9.25 7.47
CA ILE A 222 24.52 8.76 6.12
C ILE A 222 23.23 8.95 5.35
N SER A 223 23.28 9.76 4.28
CA SER A 223 22.11 9.95 3.41
C SER A 223 21.91 8.74 2.50
N SER A 224 20.65 8.42 2.22
CA SER A 224 20.31 7.35 1.29
C SER A 224 20.83 7.65 -0.12
N GLN A 225 21.34 6.61 -0.78
CA GLN A 225 21.70 6.62 -2.19
C GLN A 225 20.79 5.67 -2.97
N LYS A 226 20.52 6.02 -4.24
CA LYS A 226 19.73 5.17 -5.12
C LYS A 226 20.51 3.90 -5.43
N TYR A 227 19.91 2.76 -5.15
CA TYR A 227 20.43 1.44 -5.47
C TYR A 227 19.64 0.81 -6.64
N GLN A 228 19.98 -0.43 -6.98
CA GLN A 228 19.28 -1.21 -8.00
C GLN A 228 17.76 -1.16 -7.81
N TYR A 229 17.03 -1.15 -8.92
CA TYR A 229 15.56 -1.08 -8.97
C TYR A 229 14.94 0.11 -8.24
N GLY A 230 15.73 1.17 -7.99
CA GLY A 230 15.24 2.37 -7.32
C GLY A 230 15.04 2.19 -5.82
N LEU A 231 15.78 1.27 -5.19
CA LEU A 231 15.79 1.09 -3.74
C LEU A 231 16.68 2.12 -3.03
N ASN A 232 16.49 2.22 -1.71
CA ASN A 232 17.38 3.02 -0.85
C ASN A 232 18.61 2.20 -0.45
N SER A 233 19.73 2.89 -0.21
CA SER A 233 20.95 2.24 0.28
C SER A 233 21.81 3.15 1.15
N PHE A 234 22.58 2.54 2.04
CA PHE A 234 23.49 3.23 2.96
C PHE A 234 24.84 2.51 2.98
N ALA A 235 25.92 3.24 2.69
CA ALA A 235 27.27 2.69 2.74
C ALA A 235 27.73 2.53 4.19
N LEU A 236 27.96 1.29 4.61
CA LEU A 236 28.43 0.93 5.94
C LEU A 236 29.95 0.71 5.91
N SER A 237 30.70 1.71 6.37
CA SER A 237 32.17 1.63 6.45
C SER A 237 32.70 1.05 7.76
N LYS A 238 31.87 1.07 8.83
CA LYS A 238 32.24 0.54 10.15
C LYS A 238 32.11 -0.99 10.17
N ILE A 239 33.15 -1.65 10.70
CA ILE A 239 33.22 -3.11 10.91
C ILE A 239 32.83 -3.44 12.36
N GLY A 240 32.29 -4.63 12.57
CA GLY A 240 31.84 -5.16 13.85
C GLY A 240 30.32 -5.09 14.03
N THR A 241 29.86 -5.29 15.26
CA THR A 241 28.44 -5.22 15.62
C THR A 241 28.08 -3.85 16.16
N TYR A 242 27.04 -3.22 15.61
CA TYR A 242 26.55 -1.91 16.05
C TYR A 242 25.10 -1.67 15.64
N ASN A 243 24.50 -0.63 16.25
CA ASN A 243 23.15 -0.22 15.93
C ASN A 243 23.13 0.85 14.82
N VAL A 244 22.10 0.79 13.99
CA VAL A 244 21.82 1.77 12.93
C VAL A 244 20.37 2.22 13.07
N ASP A 245 20.15 3.52 13.20
CA ASP A 245 18.80 4.09 13.18
C ASP A 245 18.51 4.63 11.78
N VAL A 246 17.50 4.09 11.10
CA VAL A 246 17.07 4.54 9.76
C VAL A 246 15.81 5.37 9.89
N THR A 247 15.87 6.65 9.51
CA THR A 247 14.79 7.63 9.69
C THR A 247 14.48 8.43 8.43
N PHE A 248 13.22 8.85 8.29
CA PHE A 248 12.78 9.75 7.21
C PHE A 248 12.74 11.21 7.70
N SER A 249 13.68 12.04 7.20
CA SER A 249 13.92 13.39 7.71
C SER A 249 12.75 14.38 7.55
N GLN A 250 11.91 14.22 6.52
CA GLN A 250 10.77 15.11 6.27
C GLN A 250 9.61 14.95 7.27
N GLU A 251 9.62 13.91 8.10
CA GLU A 251 8.57 13.72 9.11
C GLU A 251 8.54 14.88 10.12
N MET A 252 9.69 15.46 10.45
CA MET A 252 9.75 16.61 11.35
C MET A 252 9.06 17.84 10.75
N VAL A 253 9.26 18.10 9.46
CA VAL A 253 8.63 19.22 8.74
C VAL A 253 7.11 19.07 8.77
N TYR A 254 6.60 17.87 8.48
CA TYR A 254 5.18 17.57 8.56
C TYR A 254 4.62 17.78 9.97
N THR A 255 5.36 17.38 10.99
CA THR A 255 4.95 17.53 12.39
C THR A 255 4.81 19.01 12.78
N TYR A 256 5.76 19.86 12.39
CA TYR A 256 5.65 21.30 12.63
C TYR A 256 4.50 21.94 11.86
N ALA A 257 4.33 21.59 10.57
CA ALA A 257 3.23 22.09 9.76
C ALA A 257 1.87 21.78 10.38
N ARG A 258 1.70 20.56 10.92
CA ARG A 258 0.47 20.15 11.63
C ARG A 258 0.16 21.05 12.83
N TYR A 259 1.16 21.39 13.66
CA TYR A 259 0.94 22.28 14.80
C TYR A 259 0.59 23.70 14.38
N ILE A 260 1.24 24.21 13.33
CA ILE A 260 0.92 25.53 12.77
C ILE A 260 -0.52 25.56 12.24
N SER A 261 -0.93 24.56 11.46
CA SER A 261 -2.31 24.47 10.96
C SER A 261 -3.34 24.42 12.08
N LEU A 262 -3.08 23.66 13.15
CA LEU A 262 -3.95 23.61 14.32
C LEU A 262 -4.07 24.98 15.00
N ALA A 263 -2.94 25.67 15.19
CA ALA A 263 -2.92 27.01 15.79
C ALA A 263 -3.72 28.02 14.95
N VAL A 264 -3.63 27.95 13.63
CA VAL A 264 -4.43 28.79 12.71
C VAL A 264 -5.92 28.49 12.85
N ILE A 265 -6.33 27.22 12.85
CA ILE A 265 -7.74 26.83 13.01
C ILE A 265 -8.30 27.34 14.34
N VAL A 266 -7.58 27.14 15.44
CA VAL A 266 -7.99 27.62 16.77
C VAL A 266 -8.13 29.14 16.79
N SER A 267 -7.21 29.85 16.13
CA SER A 267 -7.25 31.31 16.03
C SER A 267 -8.48 31.79 15.24
N VAL A 268 -8.81 31.14 14.11
CA VAL A 268 -9.99 31.47 13.30
C VAL A 268 -11.28 31.21 14.04
N VAL A 269 -11.41 30.05 14.70
CA VAL A 269 -12.58 29.73 15.53
C VAL A 269 -12.70 30.74 16.68
N GLY A 270 -11.58 31.07 17.33
CA GLY A 270 -11.51 32.10 18.36
C GLY A 270 -12.03 33.45 17.87
N MET A 271 -11.62 33.89 16.66
CA MET A 271 -12.10 35.14 16.05
C MET A 271 -13.60 35.11 15.72
N ILE A 272 -14.14 33.97 15.28
CA ILE A 272 -15.57 33.81 14.96
C ILE A 272 -16.43 33.86 16.23
N VAL A 273 -15.99 33.15 17.29
CA VAL A 273 -16.69 33.10 18.58
C VAL A 273 -16.56 34.44 19.31
N TRP A 274 -15.41 35.10 19.20
CA TRP A 274 -15.16 36.43 19.74
C TRP A 274 -15.76 37.54 18.86
N LYS A 275 -16.96 37.34 18.33
CA LYS A 275 -17.78 38.47 17.91
C LYS A 275 -18.21 39.23 19.17
N LYS A 276 -17.63 40.42 19.36
CA LYS A 276 -18.10 41.39 20.37
C LYS A 276 -19.62 41.56 20.24
N PRO A 277 -20.37 41.61 21.36
CA PRO A 277 -21.78 42.02 21.29
C PRO A 277 -21.84 43.41 20.64
N TYR A 278 -22.72 43.53 19.65
CA TYR A 278 -22.98 44.79 18.96
C TYR A 278 -23.60 45.74 20.00
N GLU A 279 -22.86 46.73 20.47
CA GLU A 279 -23.45 47.82 21.26
C GLU A 279 -24.23 48.73 20.29
N PRO A 280 -25.55 48.93 20.52
CA PRO A 280 -26.43 49.68 19.63
C PRO A 280 -26.17 51.19 19.65
#